data_AF-A0A3G9JQA3-F1
#
_entry.id   AF-A0A3G9JQA3-F1
#
_cell.length_a   1.000
_cell.length_b   1.000
_cell.length_c   1.000
_cell.angle_alpha   90.00
_cell.angle_beta   90.00
_cell.angle_gamma   90.00
#
_symmetry.space_group_name_H-M   'P 1'
#
loop_
_entity.id
_entity.type
_entity.pdbx_description
1 polymer ?
#
loop_
_entity_poly.entity_id
_entity_poly.type
_entity_poly.pdbx_seq_one_letter_code
_entity_poly.pdbx_strand_id
1 'polypeptide(L)'
;MKIKICGISRLSDLPVLNKVHPDFVGFVFAPSKRQVSLLTATRLRSALEASIPTVGVFVEEDAAFIKEAIDEHIISYVQLHGRYDEEKIKTIKSYGVPVIQALPYTEKEVETAADYLLFDNLKPGSGEAYDYTQVSAKKPFFLAGGINISNIEDALKTNAYCIDVSSGVETEGIKDAIKIEEIVRRVRQ
;
A
#
# COMPACT_ATOMS: atom_id res chain seq x y z
N MET A 1 9.76 -6.75 10.50
CA MET A 1 8.88 -5.67 10.00
C MET A 1 8.08 -6.23 8.81
N LYS A 2 6.86 -5.75 8.53
CA LYS A 2 6.09 -6.22 7.36
C LYS A 2 6.48 -5.49 6.08
N ILE A 3 6.16 -6.05 4.92
CA ILE A 3 6.35 -5.39 3.61
C ILE A 3 5.09 -5.46 2.73
N LYS A 4 4.74 -4.31 2.14
CA LYS A 4 3.72 -4.16 1.11
C LYS A 4 4.36 -3.78 -0.22
N ILE A 5 4.00 -4.49 -1.30
CA ILE A 5 4.36 -4.11 -2.66
C ILE A 5 3.13 -3.49 -3.34
N CYS A 6 3.19 -2.18 -3.61
CA CYS A 6 2.04 -1.39 -4.04
C CYS A 6 2.05 -1.10 -5.55
N GLY A 7 0.86 -0.93 -6.13
CA GLY A 7 0.69 -0.52 -7.52
C GLY A 7 1.00 -1.63 -8.53
N ILE A 8 0.53 -2.84 -8.23
CA ILE A 8 0.59 -3.97 -9.16
C ILE A 8 -0.50 -3.81 -10.21
N SER A 9 -0.12 -3.85 -11.49
CA SER A 9 -1.05 -3.65 -12.61
C SER A 9 -0.95 -4.70 -13.71
N ARG A 10 0.00 -5.65 -13.61
CA ARG A 10 0.28 -6.63 -14.67
C ARG A 10 0.40 -8.05 -14.12
N LEU A 11 -0.14 -9.00 -14.87
CA LEU A 11 -0.03 -10.43 -14.55
C LEU A 11 1.42 -10.92 -14.54
N SER A 12 2.30 -10.30 -15.33
CA SER A 12 3.73 -10.61 -15.38
C SER A 12 4.48 -10.35 -14.07
N ASP A 13 3.90 -9.54 -13.17
CA ASP A 13 4.51 -9.20 -11.89
C ASP A 13 4.22 -10.28 -10.82
N LEU A 14 3.19 -11.10 -11.04
CA LEU A 14 2.71 -12.06 -10.04
C LEU A 14 3.66 -13.23 -9.75
N PRO A 15 4.42 -13.80 -10.71
CA PRO A 15 5.33 -14.90 -10.41
C PRO A 15 6.36 -14.55 -9.32
N VAL A 16 6.93 -13.34 -9.34
CA VAL A 16 7.86 -12.90 -8.30
C VAL A 16 7.14 -12.62 -6.98
N LEU A 17 5.94 -12.04 -7.01
CA LEU A 17 5.15 -11.77 -5.80
C LEU A 17 4.74 -13.06 -5.09
N ASN A 18 4.32 -14.09 -5.83
CA ASN A 18 4.01 -15.41 -5.27
C ASN A 18 5.27 -16.09 -4.72
N LYS A 19 6.43 -15.94 -5.40
CA LYS A 19 7.71 -16.48 -4.94
C LYS A 19 8.18 -15.85 -3.62
N VAL A 20 8.14 -14.52 -3.52
CA VAL A 20 8.67 -13.80 -2.35
C VAL A 20 7.63 -13.63 -1.25
N HIS A 21 6.35 -13.76 -1.58
CA HIS A 21 5.21 -13.75 -0.67
C HIS A 21 5.17 -12.53 0.26
N PRO A 22 5.06 -11.29 -0.27
CA PRO A 22 5.03 -10.10 0.58
C PRO A 22 3.81 -10.13 1.52
N ASP A 23 3.88 -9.40 2.64
CA ASP A 23 2.77 -9.36 3.60
C ASP A 23 1.50 -8.70 3.03
N PHE A 24 1.64 -7.85 2.01
CA PHE A 24 0.54 -7.20 1.31
C PHE A 24 0.87 -6.89 -0.16
N VAL A 25 -0.15 -6.91 -1.02
CA VAL A 25 -0.08 -6.40 -2.40
C VAL A 25 -1.11 -5.29 -2.61
N GLY A 26 -0.71 -4.18 -3.22
CA GLY A 26 -1.60 -3.03 -3.47
C GLY A 26 -2.10 -2.92 -4.91
N PHE A 27 -3.42 -2.76 -5.09
CA PHE A 27 -4.07 -2.40 -6.35
C PHE A 27 -4.55 -0.95 -6.27
N VAL A 28 -4.21 -0.13 -7.27
CA VAL A 28 -4.56 1.29 -7.27
C VAL A 28 -5.78 1.50 -8.14
N PHE A 29 -6.88 1.98 -7.55
CA PHE A 29 -8.12 2.28 -8.28
C PHE A 29 -8.23 3.76 -8.70
N ALA A 30 -7.35 4.62 -8.16
CA ALA A 30 -7.32 6.04 -8.46
C ALA A 30 -6.47 6.40 -9.70
N PRO A 31 -6.76 7.55 -10.36
CA PRO A 31 -6.03 8.03 -11.54
C PRO A 31 -4.51 8.07 -11.34
N SER A 32 -3.79 7.21 -12.06
CA SER A 32 -2.32 7.16 -12.06
C SER A 32 -1.80 6.21 -13.15
N LYS A 33 -0.49 6.20 -13.39
CA LYS A 33 0.17 5.20 -14.26
C LYS A 33 0.02 3.74 -13.77
N ARG A 34 -0.44 3.55 -12.53
CA ARG A 34 -0.59 2.25 -11.85
C ARG A 34 -2.06 1.85 -11.70
N GLN A 35 -2.98 2.66 -12.23
CA GLN A 35 -4.40 2.46 -12.10
C GLN A 35 -4.82 1.12 -12.74
N VAL A 36 -5.68 0.39 -12.04
CA VAL A 36 -6.34 -0.82 -12.55
C VAL A 36 -7.85 -0.65 -12.49
N SER A 37 -8.56 -1.27 -13.43
CA SER A 37 -10.01 -1.46 -13.33
C SER A 37 -10.34 -2.63 -12.40
N LEU A 38 -11.60 -2.74 -11.96
CA LEU A 38 -12.08 -3.92 -11.23
C LEU A 38 -11.83 -5.22 -12.02
N LEU A 39 -12.06 -5.21 -13.33
CA LEU A 39 -11.78 -6.35 -14.20
C LEU A 39 -10.30 -6.75 -14.17
N THR A 40 -9.38 -5.78 -14.27
CA THR A 40 -7.94 -6.06 -14.19
C THR A 40 -7.54 -6.54 -12.81
N ALA A 41 -8.04 -5.89 -11.74
CA ALA A 41 -7.76 -6.29 -10.36
C ALA A 41 -8.28 -7.71 -10.05
N THR A 42 -9.45 -8.09 -10.58
CA THR A 42 -10.01 -9.45 -10.47
C THR A 42 -9.07 -10.49 -11.09
N ARG A 43 -8.55 -10.20 -12.30
CA ARG A 43 -7.57 -11.08 -12.96
C ARG A 43 -6.28 -11.20 -12.16
N LEU A 44 -5.79 -10.08 -11.60
CA LEU A 44 -4.61 -10.08 -10.75
C LEU A 44 -4.83 -10.89 -9.47
N ARG A 45 -5.93 -10.65 -8.74
CA ARG A 45 -6.33 -11.39 -7.53
C ARG A 45 -6.45 -12.89 -7.78
N SER A 46 -7.00 -13.29 -8.93
CA SER A 46 -7.18 -14.70 -9.28
C SER A 46 -5.86 -15.44 -9.53
N ALA A 47 -4.82 -14.73 -9.97
CA ALA A 47 -3.49 -15.31 -10.23
C ALA A 47 -2.48 -15.09 -9.08
N LEU A 48 -2.82 -14.23 -8.11
CA LEU A 48 -2.04 -13.99 -6.89
C LEU A 48 -2.39 -15.05 -5.84
N GLU A 49 -1.37 -15.57 -5.15
CA GLU A 49 -1.54 -16.56 -4.10
C GLU A 49 -2.56 -16.11 -3.04
N ALA A 50 -3.53 -16.98 -2.74
CA ALA A 50 -4.71 -16.66 -1.90
C ALA A 50 -4.34 -16.13 -0.51
N SER A 51 -3.23 -16.59 0.06
CA SER A 51 -2.75 -16.17 1.38
C SER A 51 -2.13 -14.78 1.41
N ILE A 52 -1.83 -14.16 0.26
CA ILE A 52 -1.30 -12.79 0.20
C ILE A 52 -2.49 -11.82 0.27
N PRO A 53 -2.64 -11.03 1.35
CA PRO A 53 -3.70 -10.03 1.46
C PRO A 53 -3.56 -8.92 0.43
N THR A 54 -4.68 -8.43 -0.09
CA THR A 54 -4.73 -7.38 -1.11
C THR A 54 -5.31 -6.09 -0.55
N VAL A 55 -4.66 -4.97 -0.88
CA VAL A 55 -5.03 -3.62 -0.45
C VAL A 55 -5.53 -2.82 -1.64
N GLY A 56 -6.77 -2.33 -1.60
CA GLY A 56 -7.29 -1.38 -2.58
C GLY A 56 -6.91 0.05 -2.20
N VAL A 57 -6.30 0.81 -3.11
CA VAL A 57 -5.91 2.20 -2.89
C VAL A 57 -6.88 3.13 -3.60
N PHE A 58 -7.53 4.00 -2.84
CA PHE A 58 -8.58 4.93 -3.26
C PHE A 58 -8.23 6.37 -2.86
N VAL A 59 -8.67 7.36 -3.64
CA VAL A 59 -8.46 8.80 -3.38
C VAL A 59 -9.80 9.52 -3.28
N GLU A 60 -10.75 9.28 -4.19
CA GLU A 60 -12.05 9.98 -4.20
C GLU A 60 -13.24 9.05 -4.52
N GLU A 61 -13.00 7.76 -4.65
CA GLU A 61 -14.01 6.77 -5.02
C GLU A 61 -15.16 6.71 -4.00
N ASP A 62 -16.35 6.40 -4.52
CA ASP A 62 -17.54 6.27 -3.69
C ASP A 62 -17.51 4.98 -2.86
N ALA A 63 -18.33 4.96 -1.80
CA ALA A 63 -18.37 3.81 -0.90
C ALA A 63 -18.97 2.56 -1.55
N ALA A 64 -19.72 2.70 -2.66
CA ALA A 64 -20.33 1.58 -3.36
C ALA A 64 -19.28 0.80 -4.18
N PHE A 65 -18.42 1.51 -4.90
CA PHE A 65 -17.29 0.94 -5.64
C PHE A 65 -16.29 0.24 -4.70
N ILE A 66 -15.98 0.85 -3.56
CA ILE A 66 -15.14 0.22 -2.53
C ILE A 66 -15.81 -1.06 -2.03
N LYS A 67 -17.13 -1.03 -1.79
CA LYS A 67 -17.89 -2.20 -1.35
C LYS A 67 -17.89 -3.31 -2.41
N GLU A 68 -18.06 -2.97 -3.68
CA GLU A 68 -18.00 -3.92 -4.81
C GLU A 68 -16.65 -4.66 -4.82
N ALA A 69 -15.53 -3.94 -4.71
CA ALA A 69 -14.20 -4.57 -4.65
C ALA A 69 -14.01 -5.51 -3.45
N ILE A 70 -14.67 -5.22 -2.32
CA ILE A 70 -14.66 -6.07 -1.11
C ILE A 70 -15.53 -7.31 -1.31
N ASP A 71 -16.77 -7.12 -1.78
CA ASP A 71 -17.77 -8.18 -1.97
C ASP A 71 -17.30 -9.19 -3.02
N GLU A 72 -16.60 -8.73 -4.06
CA GLU A 72 -15.97 -9.60 -5.07
C GLU A 72 -14.65 -10.25 -4.60
N HIS A 73 -14.27 -10.04 -3.33
CA HIS A 73 -13.04 -10.55 -2.73
C HIS A 73 -11.76 -10.15 -3.48
N ILE A 74 -11.80 -9.02 -4.20
CA ILE A 74 -10.63 -8.47 -4.90
C ILE A 74 -9.62 -7.93 -3.87
N ILE A 75 -10.13 -7.29 -2.81
CA ILE A 75 -9.35 -6.66 -1.74
C ILE A 75 -9.81 -7.14 -0.37
N SER A 76 -8.87 -7.21 0.57
CA SER A 76 -9.11 -7.54 1.98
C SER A 76 -8.74 -6.39 2.93
N TYR A 77 -8.19 -5.30 2.40
CA TYR A 77 -7.86 -4.05 3.09
C TYR A 77 -8.22 -2.86 2.19
N VAL A 78 -8.62 -1.75 2.81
CA VAL A 78 -8.88 -0.49 2.10
C VAL A 78 -7.86 0.56 2.55
N GLN A 79 -7.16 1.16 1.60
CA GLN A 79 -6.28 2.30 1.79
C GLN A 79 -6.94 3.55 1.22
N LEU A 80 -7.22 4.52 2.08
CA LEU A 80 -7.83 5.81 1.74
C LEU A 80 -6.76 6.89 1.75
N HIS A 81 -6.51 7.51 0.60
CA HIS A 81 -5.47 8.52 0.44
C HIS A 81 -5.99 9.93 0.69
N GLY A 82 -5.58 10.52 1.81
CA GLY A 82 -5.94 11.88 2.22
C GLY A 82 -6.78 11.94 3.50
N ARG A 83 -7.30 13.13 3.79
CA ARG A 83 -8.24 13.33 4.88
C ARG A 83 -9.63 12.95 4.40
N TYR A 84 -10.15 11.88 4.99
CA TYR A 84 -11.51 11.42 4.79
C TYR A 84 -12.32 11.76 6.04
N ASP A 85 -13.61 12.01 5.86
CA ASP A 85 -14.53 12.18 6.99
C ASP A 85 -14.57 10.90 7.83
N GLU A 86 -14.55 11.05 9.15
CA GLU A 86 -14.58 9.94 10.11
C GLU A 86 -15.80 9.03 9.92
N GLU A 87 -16.93 9.59 9.49
CA GLU A 87 -18.14 8.83 9.16
C GLU A 87 -17.93 7.93 7.93
N LYS A 88 -17.22 8.40 6.90
CA LYS A 88 -16.87 7.61 5.73
C LYS A 88 -15.90 6.48 6.11
N ILE A 89 -14.90 6.75 6.94
CA ILE A 89 -13.99 5.73 7.48
C ILE A 89 -14.76 4.66 8.26
N LYS A 90 -15.65 5.07 9.19
CA LYS A 90 -16.49 4.15 9.97
C LYS A 90 -17.42 3.32 9.09
N THR A 91 -17.99 3.92 8.05
CA THR A 91 -18.85 3.24 7.07
C THR A 91 -18.07 2.14 6.35
N ILE A 92 -16.88 2.45 5.84
CA ILE A 92 -16.04 1.45 5.15
C ILE A 92 -15.61 0.34 6.12
N LYS A 93 -15.24 0.69 7.35
CA LYS A 93 -14.94 -0.31 8.39
C LYS A 93 -16.13 -1.24 8.69
N SER A 94 -17.36 -0.73 8.60
CA SER A 94 -18.56 -1.55 8.80
C SER A 94 -18.75 -2.64 7.74
N TYR A 95 -18.03 -2.56 6.62
CA TYR A 95 -17.97 -3.62 5.60
C TYR A 95 -17.10 -4.81 6.03
N GLY A 96 -16.47 -4.76 7.21
CA GLY A 96 -15.75 -5.90 7.78
C GLY A 96 -14.30 -6.03 7.34
N VAL A 97 -13.71 -4.98 6.74
CA VAL A 97 -12.29 -4.95 6.34
C VAL A 97 -11.53 -3.86 7.07
N PRO A 98 -10.22 -4.05 7.37
CA PRO A 98 -9.42 -3.01 8.00
C PRO A 98 -9.15 -1.83 7.06
N VAL A 99 -9.11 -0.64 7.63
CA VAL A 99 -8.87 0.62 6.89
C VAL A 99 -7.51 1.21 7.24
N ILE A 100 -6.75 1.58 6.22
CA ILE A 100 -5.48 2.30 6.27
C ILE A 100 -5.75 3.73 5.79
N GLN A 101 -5.50 4.74 6.62
CA GLN A 101 -5.57 6.14 6.19
C GLN A 101 -4.17 6.64 5.82
N ALA A 102 -3.97 6.96 4.55
CA ALA A 102 -2.71 7.49 4.04
C ALA A 102 -2.67 9.02 4.10
N LEU A 103 -1.62 9.57 4.70
CA LEU A 103 -1.43 10.98 4.99
C LEU A 103 0.01 11.40 4.69
N PRO A 104 0.27 12.70 4.48
CA PRO A 104 1.64 13.20 4.39
C PRO A 104 2.42 12.97 5.69
N TYR A 105 3.71 12.68 5.58
CA TYR A 105 4.59 12.42 6.74
C TYR A 105 4.69 13.58 7.75
N THR A 106 4.34 14.78 7.33
CA THR A 106 4.33 15.98 8.17
C THR A 106 3.15 16.01 9.14
N GLU A 107 2.12 15.19 8.92
CA GLU A 107 0.97 15.08 9.82
C GLU A 107 1.37 14.42 11.13
N LYS A 108 0.97 15.04 12.24
CA LYS A 108 1.28 14.58 13.59
C LYS A 108 -0.01 14.43 14.38
N GLU A 109 0.01 13.53 15.37
CA GLU A 109 -1.09 13.35 16.32
C GLU A 109 -2.45 13.09 15.66
N VAL A 110 -2.45 12.33 14.57
CA VAL A 110 -3.66 12.01 13.81
C VAL A 110 -4.61 11.17 14.64
N GLU A 111 -5.74 11.75 15.01
CA GLU A 111 -6.90 11.02 15.54
C GLU A 111 -7.79 10.59 14.38
N THR A 112 -8.02 9.27 14.26
CA THR A 112 -8.82 8.67 13.19
C THR A 112 -9.44 7.34 13.62
N ALA A 113 -10.60 7.01 13.06
CA ALA A 113 -11.24 5.72 13.19
C ALA A 113 -10.50 4.60 12.43
N ALA A 114 -9.58 4.94 11.52
CA ALA A 114 -8.80 3.95 10.75
C ALA A 114 -8.00 3.02 11.67
N ASP A 115 -7.81 1.78 11.23
CA ASP A 115 -7.08 0.75 11.99
C ASP A 115 -5.57 0.99 11.91
N TYR A 116 -5.13 1.48 10.75
CA TYR A 116 -3.73 1.78 10.46
C TYR A 116 -3.61 3.17 9.86
N LEU A 117 -2.42 3.76 10.03
CA LEU A 117 -2.00 4.94 9.30
C LEU A 117 -1.01 4.53 8.20
N LEU A 118 -0.87 5.35 7.17
CA LEU A 118 0.25 5.28 6.23
C LEU A 118 0.82 6.69 6.07
N PHE A 119 2.13 6.84 6.18
CA PHE A 119 2.81 8.11 5.97
C PHE A 119 3.60 8.06 4.67
N ASP A 120 3.29 8.99 3.75
CA ASP A 120 3.95 9.14 2.45
C ASP A 120 4.56 10.54 2.32
N ASN A 121 5.35 10.76 1.27
CA ASN A 121 5.87 12.07 0.92
C ASN A 121 4.72 13.06 0.59
N LEU A 122 4.98 14.37 0.67
CA LEU A 122 4.07 15.46 0.28
C LEU A 122 3.58 15.32 -1.18
N LYS A 123 4.36 14.65 -2.03
CA LYS A 123 3.99 14.29 -3.40
C LYS A 123 3.90 12.76 -3.53
N PRO A 124 2.77 12.15 -3.16
CA PRO A 124 2.59 10.71 -3.25
C PRO A 124 2.91 10.18 -4.65
N GLY A 125 3.65 9.08 -4.70
CA GLY A 125 4.05 8.45 -5.96
C GLY A 125 5.17 9.15 -6.76
N SER A 126 5.75 10.25 -6.25
CA SER A 126 6.93 10.91 -6.86
C SER A 126 8.18 10.02 -6.84
N GLY A 127 8.29 9.15 -5.83
CA GLY A 127 9.50 8.36 -5.56
C GLY A 127 10.58 9.12 -4.82
N GLU A 128 10.31 10.34 -4.36
CA GLU A 128 11.21 11.12 -3.53
C GLU A 128 11.18 10.61 -2.08
N ALA A 129 12.35 10.41 -1.49
CA ALA A 129 12.50 10.06 -0.09
C ALA A 129 12.43 11.31 0.80
N TYR A 130 12.13 11.09 2.08
CA TYR A 130 12.25 12.08 3.14
C TYR A 130 12.95 11.42 4.34
N ASP A 131 13.26 12.21 5.36
CA ASP A 131 13.81 11.65 6.59
C ASP A 131 12.71 10.92 7.38
N TYR A 132 12.73 9.59 7.28
CA TYR A 132 11.73 8.70 7.86
C TYR A 132 11.62 8.79 9.38
N THR A 133 12.67 9.27 10.07
CA THR A 133 12.67 9.39 11.55
C THR A 133 11.72 10.47 12.05
N GLN A 134 11.24 11.34 11.16
CA GLN A 134 10.25 12.38 11.49
C GLN A 134 8.85 11.82 11.72
N VAL A 135 8.57 10.59 11.27
CA VAL A 135 7.28 9.94 11.44
C VAL A 135 7.21 9.28 12.81
N SER A 136 6.19 9.65 13.57
CA SER A 136 5.83 9.00 14.82
C SER A 136 4.33 9.00 14.98
N ALA A 137 3.75 7.83 15.29
CA ALA A 137 2.34 7.67 15.52
C ALA A 137 2.07 6.70 16.66
N LYS A 138 0.96 6.94 17.39
CA LYS A 138 0.48 6.03 18.44
C LYS A 138 -0.16 4.76 17.86
N LYS A 139 -0.76 4.86 16.67
CA LYS A 139 -1.34 3.73 15.93
C LYS A 139 -0.26 3.02 15.09
N PRO A 140 -0.39 1.70 14.84
CA PRO A 140 0.46 1.01 13.88
C PRO A 140 0.40 1.69 12.51
N PHE A 141 1.56 1.92 11.90
CA PHE A 141 1.63 2.70 10.67
C PHE A 141 2.50 2.03 9.60
N PHE A 142 2.10 2.26 8.35
CA PHE A 142 2.88 1.96 7.16
C PHE A 142 3.78 3.15 6.86
N LEU A 143 5.01 2.89 6.46
CA LEU A 143 5.96 3.91 6.03
C LEU A 143 6.15 3.76 4.51
N ALA A 144 5.87 4.83 3.77
CA ALA A 144 6.01 4.92 2.32
C ALA A 144 6.94 6.10 1.93
N GLY A 145 6.98 6.45 0.65
CA GLY A 145 7.68 7.63 0.15
C GLY A 145 9.13 7.38 -0.25
N GLY A 146 9.35 7.05 -1.53
CA GLY A 146 10.70 6.96 -2.10
C GLY A 146 11.59 5.83 -1.56
N ILE A 147 11.02 4.90 -0.81
CA ILE A 147 11.74 3.74 -0.25
C ILE A 147 12.19 2.82 -1.40
N ASN A 148 13.47 2.47 -1.41
CA ASN A 148 14.12 1.62 -2.41
C ASN A 148 15.38 0.96 -1.81
N ILE A 149 16.10 0.16 -2.59
CA ILE A 149 17.26 -0.63 -2.11
C ILE A 149 18.37 0.22 -1.48
N SER A 150 18.55 1.47 -1.92
CA SER A 150 19.64 2.32 -1.41
C SER A 150 19.34 2.93 -0.04
N ASN A 151 18.06 3.06 0.34
CA ASN A 151 17.64 3.76 1.56
C ASN A 151 16.73 2.92 2.48
N ILE A 152 16.48 1.66 2.14
CA ILE A 152 15.63 0.74 2.93
C ILE A 152 16.12 0.61 4.38
N GLU A 153 17.44 0.64 4.61
CA GLU A 153 18.02 0.53 5.95
C GLU A 153 17.61 1.67 6.88
N ASP A 154 17.37 2.86 6.34
CA ASP A 154 16.90 4.01 7.13
C ASP A 154 15.42 3.86 7.48
N ALA A 155 14.61 3.31 6.57
CA ALA A 155 13.22 2.98 6.84
C ALA A 155 13.08 1.87 7.91
N LEU A 156 13.98 0.88 7.88
CA LEU A 156 14.00 -0.24 8.83
C LEU A 156 14.40 0.16 10.25
N LYS A 157 15.09 1.30 10.44
CA LYS A 157 15.42 1.84 11.79
C LYS A 157 14.20 2.43 12.51
N THR A 158 13.09 2.66 11.80
CA THR A 158 11.87 3.21 12.40
C THR A 158 11.07 2.13 13.14
N ASN A 159 10.08 2.55 13.93
CA ASN A 159 9.11 1.65 14.55
C ASN A 159 7.89 1.35 13.66
N ALA A 160 8.04 1.48 12.33
CA ALA A 160 6.97 1.21 11.38
C ALA A 160 6.45 -0.23 11.51
N TYR A 161 5.14 -0.38 11.39
CA TYR A 161 4.50 -1.70 11.33
C TYR A 161 4.81 -2.40 10.00
N CYS A 162 4.78 -1.63 8.91
CA CYS A 162 4.99 -2.11 7.56
C CYS A 162 5.75 -1.09 6.73
N ILE A 163 6.62 -1.55 5.85
CA ILE A 163 7.20 -0.74 4.78
C ILE A 163 6.34 -0.90 3.53
N ASP A 164 5.92 0.21 2.91
CA ASP A 164 5.17 0.22 1.64
C ASP A 164 6.06 0.71 0.50
N VAL A 165 6.27 -0.15 -0.50
CA VAL A 165 7.13 0.17 -1.64
C VAL A 165 6.36 0.12 -2.94
N SER A 166 6.47 1.19 -3.72
CA SER A 166 5.89 1.28 -5.07
C SER A 166 6.97 1.52 -6.13
N SER A 167 7.38 2.76 -6.37
CA SER A 167 8.36 3.12 -7.41
C SER A 167 9.78 2.61 -7.15
N GLY A 168 10.16 2.38 -5.89
CA GLY A 168 11.51 1.90 -5.55
C GLY A 168 11.84 0.50 -6.06
N VAL A 169 10.84 -0.27 -6.47
CA VAL A 169 10.99 -1.57 -7.12
C VAL A 169 10.57 -1.53 -8.60
N GLU A 170 10.54 -0.34 -9.21
CA GLU A 170 10.29 -0.18 -10.64
C GLU A 170 11.59 0.06 -11.42
N THR A 171 11.63 -0.42 -12.66
CA THR A 171 12.59 -0.06 -13.70
C THR A 171 11.76 0.47 -14.87
N GLU A 172 12.01 1.71 -15.29
CA GLU A 172 11.21 2.40 -16.33
C GLU A 172 9.69 2.41 -16.04
N GLY A 173 9.32 2.53 -14.76
CA GLY A 173 7.92 2.56 -14.33
C GLY A 173 7.22 1.20 -14.28
N ILE A 174 7.96 0.12 -14.55
CA ILE A 174 7.51 -1.26 -14.56
C ILE A 174 8.10 -2.00 -13.35
N LYS A 175 7.30 -2.82 -12.65
CA LYS A 175 7.82 -3.64 -11.54
C LYS A 175 8.97 -4.55 -12.00
N ASP A 176 10.04 -4.53 -11.23
CA ASP A 176 11.29 -5.25 -11.49
C ASP A 176 11.44 -6.39 -10.49
N ALA A 177 11.49 -7.62 -10.99
CA ALA A 177 11.53 -8.82 -10.15
C ALA A 177 12.79 -8.87 -9.27
N ILE A 178 13.95 -8.45 -9.78
CA ILE A 178 15.20 -8.46 -9.01
C ILE A 178 15.09 -7.48 -7.86
N LYS A 179 14.52 -6.29 -8.10
CA LYS A 179 14.34 -5.29 -7.04
C LYS A 179 13.32 -5.72 -5.99
N ILE A 180 12.23 -6.37 -6.40
CA ILE A 180 11.23 -6.94 -5.49
C ILE A 180 11.87 -8.01 -4.60
N GLU A 181 12.60 -8.95 -5.18
CA GLU A 181 13.28 -10.02 -4.43
C GLU A 181 14.25 -9.44 -3.40
N GLU A 182 15.08 -8.49 -3.82
CA GLU A 182 16.09 -7.89 -2.95
C GLU A 182 15.46 -7.09 -1.79
N ILE A 183 14.43 -6.29 -2.05
CA ILE A 183 13.82 -5.46 -1.00
C ILE A 183 13.07 -6.33 0.03
N VAL A 184 12.36 -7.37 -0.42
CA VAL A 184 11.66 -8.30 0.48
C VAL A 184 12.68 -9.06 1.32
N ARG A 185 13.80 -9.49 0.72
CA ARG A 185 14.91 -10.13 1.43
C ARG A 185 15.51 -9.22 2.50
N ARG A 186 15.66 -7.93 2.24
CA ARG A 186 16.19 -6.95 3.21
C ARG A 186 15.26 -6.71 4.39
N VAL A 187 13.96 -6.58 4.14
CA VAL A 187 12.97 -6.33 5.22
C VAL A 187 12.82 -7.53 6.18
N ARG A 188 13.18 -8.73 5.73
CA ARG A 188 13.09 -9.98 6.50
C ARG A 188 14.35 -10.38 7.26
N GLN A 189 15.46 -9.67 7.07
CA GLN A 189 16.67 -9.87 7.88
C GLN A 189 16.53 -9.20 9.24
#